data_AF-A0A1R2CUN0-F1
#
_entry.id   AF-A0A1R2CUN0-F1
#
_cell.length_a   1.000
_cell.length_b   1.000
_cell.length_c   1.000
_cell.angle_alpha   90.00
_cell.angle_beta   90.00
_cell.angle_gamma   90.00
#
_symmetry.space_group_name_H-M   'P 1'
#
loop_
_entity.id
_entity.type
_entity.pdbx_description
1 polymer ?
#
loop_
_entity_poly.entity_id
_entity_poly.type
_entity_poly.pdbx_seq_one_letter_code
_entity_poly.pdbx_strand_id
1 'polypeptide(L)'
;MGCCSSQNPVLAFGHRALISEVEEDLKNFVYSSNGSPTTINDPIAILDGVTLNPLAYALWCGRFKTFKTLKESMGANIEDMESLLEKQNLSGLEIIMKKGYIDLLNYYLHEFLLNCNRKIEDIEILKKPLLQISVANGHVNIVNYVYTYFIHVCPPPAFDVHYVDPKTGENCALIACKHCNFPMVRYLNETCGVDFSIKNAKNQSALQLAVKSARKGLGASDFIMYLIEKCNVDITHEYEEIVEMIEDQKLIEYLKNALSGIGISSITFSKTRTYSSSILIKDKKIEESQITIGAMSSISFIDPTNYLTFSLLQEEN
;
A
#
# COMPACT_ATOMS: atom_id res chain seq x y z
N MET A 1 16.17 33.54 49.14
CA MET A 1 16.24 32.07 49.09
C MET A 1 14.84 31.52 49.30
N GLY A 2 14.34 30.71 48.36
CA GLY A 2 13.02 30.08 48.45
C GLY A 2 12.33 29.91 47.10
N CYS A 3 12.93 29.13 46.18
CA CYS A 3 12.26 28.74 44.94
C CYS A 3 11.29 27.58 45.23
N CYS A 4 9.99 27.83 45.13
CA CYS A 4 8.97 26.79 45.11
C CYS A 4 8.87 26.22 43.69
N SER A 5 9.41 25.03 43.48
CA SER A 5 9.18 24.23 42.28
C SER A 5 7.80 23.59 42.39
N SER A 6 6.82 24.11 41.65
CA SER A 6 5.52 23.45 41.46
C SER A 6 5.71 22.21 40.60
N GLN A 7 5.84 21.04 41.25
CA GLN A 7 5.66 19.76 40.58
C GLN A 7 4.17 19.65 40.22
N ASN A 8 3.87 19.60 38.92
CA ASN A 8 2.55 19.16 38.46
C ASN A 8 2.33 17.73 38.97
N PRO A 9 1.30 17.45 39.76
CA PRO A 9 0.96 16.08 40.09
C PRO A 9 0.45 15.42 38.80
N VAL A 10 1.29 14.57 38.20
CA VAL A 10 0.80 13.59 37.23
C VAL A 10 -0.23 12.75 37.98
N LEU A 11 -1.50 12.95 37.62
CA LEU A 11 -2.66 12.27 38.16
C LEU A 11 -2.43 10.75 38.10
N ALA A 12 -2.09 10.14 39.24
CA ALA A 12 -2.07 8.69 39.44
C ALA A 12 -3.49 8.07 39.48
N PHE A 13 -4.49 8.82 39.00
CA PHE A 13 -5.88 8.40 38.85
C PHE A 13 -6.11 7.96 37.40
N GLY A 14 -6.25 6.65 37.16
CA GLY A 14 -6.97 6.17 35.97
C GLY A 14 -6.37 5.03 35.14
N HIS A 15 -5.12 4.59 35.38
CA HIS A 15 -4.56 3.51 34.53
C HIS A 15 -5.41 2.22 34.57
N ARG A 16 -5.97 1.82 35.71
CA ARG A 16 -6.81 0.61 35.80
C ARG A 16 -8.12 0.68 35.02
N ALA A 17 -8.74 1.85 34.90
CA ALA A 17 -9.99 2.01 34.15
C ALA A 17 -9.71 2.08 32.64
N LEU A 18 -8.66 2.78 32.22
CA LEU A 18 -8.22 2.86 30.82
C LEU A 18 -7.76 1.51 30.27
N ILE A 19 -7.15 0.67 31.11
CA ILE A 19 -6.77 -0.70 30.74
C ILE A 19 -8.00 -1.53 30.35
N SER A 20 -9.19 -1.26 30.88
CA SER A 20 -10.40 -2.02 30.53
C SER A 20 -10.86 -1.87 29.08
N GLU A 21 -10.47 -0.78 28.40
CA GLU A 21 -10.79 -0.52 26.99
C GLU A 21 -9.77 -1.12 26.02
N VAL A 22 -8.57 -1.45 26.52
CA VAL A 22 -7.53 -2.08 25.73
C VAL A 22 -7.90 -3.56 25.51
N GLU A 23 -7.66 -4.09 24.31
CA GLU A 23 -8.00 -5.47 23.96
C GLU A 23 -7.38 -6.50 24.92
N GLU A 24 -8.07 -7.64 25.11
CA GLU A 24 -7.69 -8.72 26.03
C GLU A 24 -6.23 -9.17 25.83
N ASP A 25 -5.74 -9.16 24.59
CA ASP A 25 -4.37 -9.57 24.25
C ASP A 25 -3.31 -8.63 24.86
N LEU A 26 -3.55 -7.32 24.84
CA LEU A 26 -2.66 -6.34 25.46
C LEU A 26 -2.81 -6.34 26.98
N LYS A 27 -4.03 -6.54 27.51
CA LYS A 27 -4.25 -6.72 28.95
C LYS A 27 -3.48 -7.92 29.46
N ASN A 28 -3.69 -9.08 28.86
CA ASN A 28 -3.01 -10.32 29.19
C ASN A 28 -1.51 -10.12 29.09
N PHE A 29 -1.02 -9.38 28.09
CA PHE A 29 0.40 -9.06 27.98
C PHE A 29 0.93 -8.19 29.14
N VAL A 30 0.24 -7.08 29.46
CA VAL A 30 0.58 -6.20 30.59
C VAL A 30 0.60 -6.99 31.91
N TYR A 31 -0.24 -8.01 32.03
CA TYR A 31 -0.33 -8.87 33.22
C TYR A 31 0.62 -10.08 33.22
N SER A 32 1.13 -10.54 32.06
CA SER A 32 1.90 -11.80 31.92
C SER A 32 3.41 -11.61 31.73
N SER A 33 3.89 -10.38 31.61
CA SER A 33 5.33 -10.10 31.46
C SER A 33 6.06 -10.35 32.78
N ASN A 34 6.76 -11.48 32.87
CA ASN A 34 7.56 -11.92 34.04
C ASN A 34 8.77 -11.01 34.38
N GLY A 35 8.96 -9.93 33.63
CA GLY A 35 9.72 -8.74 34.01
C GLY A 35 8.88 -7.54 33.60
N SER A 36 8.45 -6.73 34.58
CA SER A 36 7.53 -5.62 34.33
C SER A 36 8.20 -4.60 33.41
N PRO A 37 7.59 -4.25 32.25
CA PRO A 37 7.93 -3.01 31.56
C PRO A 37 7.94 -1.89 32.59
N THR A 38 9.06 -1.19 32.71
CA THR A 38 9.19 -0.08 33.66
C THR A 38 8.43 1.14 33.17
N THR A 39 8.30 1.29 31.85
CA THR A 39 7.56 2.36 31.19
C THR A 39 6.69 1.84 30.04
N ILE A 40 5.72 2.65 29.61
CA ILE A 40 4.84 2.37 28.47
C ILE A 40 5.59 2.32 27.11
N ASN A 41 6.84 2.79 27.07
CA ASN A 41 7.66 2.82 25.86
C ASN A 41 8.65 1.65 25.78
N ASP A 42 8.76 0.86 26.86
CA ASP A 42 9.67 -0.28 26.90
C ASP A 42 9.19 -1.39 25.94
N PRO A 43 10.12 -2.13 25.32
CA PRO A 43 9.77 -3.31 24.55
C PRO A 43 8.92 -4.31 25.34
N ILE A 44 7.91 -4.84 24.69
CA ILE A 44 7.00 -5.84 25.25
C ILE A 44 7.03 -7.16 24.49
N ALA A 45 7.02 -7.14 23.17
CA ALA A 45 6.82 -8.35 22.38
C ALA A 45 7.89 -8.48 21.30
N ILE A 46 8.13 -9.71 20.87
CA ILE A 46 8.87 -10.00 19.64
C ILE A 46 7.93 -10.75 18.71
N LEU A 47 7.57 -10.15 17.57
CA LEU A 47 6.73 -10.75 16.53
C LEU A 47 7.51 -10.80 15.22
N ASP A 48 7.61 -11.98 14.61
CA ASP A 48 8.36 -12.18 13.36
C ASP A 48 9.81 -11.65 13.42
N GLY A 49 10.45 -11.77 14.60
CA GLY A 49 11.79 -11.25 14.87
C GLY A 49 11.86 -9.74 15.12
N VAL A 50 10.72 -9.04 15.14
CA VAL A 50 10.62 -7.61 15.40
C VAL A 50 10.25 -7.36 16.85
N THR A 51 11.11 -6.64 17.56
CA THR A 51 10.90 -6.14 18.92
C THR A 51 9.95 -4.94 18.89
N LEU A 52 8.88 -4.99 19.68
CA LEU A 52 7.77 -4.03 19.68
C LEU A 52 7.50 -3.55 21.10
N ASN A 53 7.36 -2.24 21.29
CA ASN A 53 6.72 -1.66 22.47
C ASN A 53 5.18 -1.66 22.30
N PRO A 54 4.39 -1.31 23.33
CA PRO A 54 2.93 -1.34 23.26
C PRO A 54 2.34 -0.59 22.06
N LEU A 55 2.89 0.59 21.75
CA LEU A 55 2.43 1.41 20.63
C LEU A 55 2.77 0.77 19.28
N ALA A 56 4.01 0.25 19.12
CA ALA A 56 4.44 -0.47 17.92
C ALA A 56 3.61 -1.74 17.71
N TYR A 57 3.26 -2.45 18.78
CA TYR A 57 2.41 -3.64 18.72
C TYR A 57 1.00 -3.30 18.22
N ALA A 58 0.37 -2.26 18.77
CA ALA A 58 -0.94 -1.81 18.32
C ALA A 58 -0.92 -1.40 16.84
N LEU A 59 0.14 -0.72 16.40
CA LEU A 59 0.36 -0.37 14.99
C LEU A 59 0.54 -1.62 14.11
N TRP A 60 1.39 -2.57 14.52
CA TRP A 60 1.68 -3.81 13.79
C TRP A 60 0.42 -4.64 13.54
N CYS A 61 -0.45 -4.70 14.54
CA CYS A 61 -1.71 -5.43 14.51
C CYS A 61 -2.89 -4.65 13.92
N GLY A 62 -2.70 -3.38 13.52
CA GLY A 62 -3.77 -2.56 12.92
C GLY A 62 -4.84 -2.10 13.91
N ARG A 63 -4.54 -2.09 15.22
CA ARG A 63 -5.50 -1.80 16.28
C ARG A 63 -5.59 -0.29 16.53
N PHE A 64 -6.28 0.43 15.63
CA PHE A 64 -6.39 1.90 15.68
C PHE A 64 -6.85 2.45 17.03
N LYS A 65 -7.95 1.92 17.60
CA LYS A 65 -8.47 2.38 18.89
C LYS A 65 -7.43 2.24 20.00
N THR A 66 -6.79 1.07 20.07
CA THR A 66 -5.73 0.81 21.05
C THR A 66 -4.52 1.71 20.86
N PHE A 67 -4.08 1.90 19.62
CA PHE A 67 -2.97 2.81 19.29
C PHE A 67 -3.27 4.24 19.78
N LYS A 68 -4.48 4.73 19.49
CA LYS A 68 -4.93 6.06 19.91
C LYS A 68 -4.99 6.18 21.44
N THR A 69 -5.57 5.21 22.14
CA THR A 69 -5.64 5.22 23.61
C THR A 69 -4.25 5.19 24.25
N LEU A 70 -3.34 4.34 23.76
CA LEU A 70 -1.96 4.25 24.26
C LEU A 70 -1.25 5.60 24.15
N LYS A 71 -1.40 6.27 23.02
CA LYS A 71 -0.78 7.57 22.79
C LYS A 71 -1.43 8.69 23.61
N GLU A 72 -2.74 8.89 23.46
CA GLU A 72 -3.44 10.07 24.01
C GLU A 72 -3.71 9.96 25.51
N SER A 73 -3.95 8.75 26.00
CA SER A 73 -4.37 8.52 27.39
C SER A 73 -3.28 7.90 28.27
N MET A 74 -2.32 7.18 27.68
CA MET A 74 -1.28 6.48 28.44
C MET A 74 0.13 7.08 28.25
N GLY A 75 0.26 8.12 27.43
CA GLY A 75 1.52 8.84 27.24
C GLY A 75 2.56 8.06 26.45
N ALA A 76 2.15 7.07 25.65
CA ALA A 76 3.06 6.36 24.76
C ALA A 76 3.65 7.33 23.72
N ASN A 77 4.97 7.25 23.51
CA ASN A 77 5.70 8.18 22.67
C ASN A 77 5.97 7.59 21.26
N ILE A 78 5.57 8.33 20.21
CA ILE A 78 5.79 7.93 18.81
C ILE A 78 7.28 7.91 18.45
N GLU A 79 8.08 8.85 18.95
CA GLU A 79 9.52 8.90 18.67
C GLU A 79 10.25 7.68 19.25
N ASP A 80 9.87 7.25 20.46
CA ASP A 80 10.42 6.02 21.06
C ASP A 80 10.02 4.78 20.26
N MET A 81 8.77 4.75 19.78
CA MET A 81 8.28 3.70 18.89
C MET A 81 9.04 3.66 17.55
N GLU A 82 9.19 4.80 16.87
CA GLU A 82 9.91 4.89 15.61
C GLU A 82 11.41 4.59 15.81
N SER A 83 12.05 5.04 16.89
CA SER A 83 13.45 4.71 17.19
C SER A 83 13.64 3.20 17.41
N LEU A 84 12.68 2.53 18.05
CA LEU A 84 12.70 1.08 18.22
C LEU A 84 12.54 0.34 16.89
N LEU A 85 11.66 0.82 16.00
CA LEU A 85 11.46 0.25 14.67
C LEU A 85 12.66 0.51 13.74
N GLU A 86 13.24 1.71 13.80
CA GLU A 86 14.38 2.14 12.99
C GLU A 86 15.62 1.29 13.26
N LYS A 87 15.88 0.91 14.52
CA LYS A 87 16.94 -0.06 14.91
C LYS A 87 16.81 -1.41 14.20
N GLN A 88 15.65 -1.70 13.61
CA GLN A 88 15.31 -2.93 12.92
C GLN A 88 15.02 -2.67 11.43
N ASN A 89 15.39 -1.50 10.91
CA ASN A 89 15.17 -1.04 9.53
C ASN A 89 13.69 -0.93 9.12
N LEU A 90 12.81 -0.66 10.07
CA LEU A 90 11.37 -0.49 9.85
C LEU A 90 10.95 0.94 10.16
N SER A 91 9.78 1.31 9.63
CA SER A 91 9.07 2.56 9.95
C SER A 91 7.61 2.24 10.23
N GLY A 92 7.01 2.97 11.19
CA GLY A 92 5.58 2.86 11.47
C GLY A 92 4.73 3.13 10.21
N LEU A 93 5.08 4.15 9.44
CA LEU A 93 4.36 4.50 8.22
C LEU A 93 4.50 3.44 7.13
N GLU A 94 5.68 2.84 6.97
CA GLU A 94 5.91 1.73 6.05
C GLU A 94 5.01 0.53 6.38
N ILE A 95 4.89 0.18 7.66
CA ILE A 95 4.02 -0.91 8.13
C ILE A 95 2.54 -0.60 7.83
N ILE A 96 2.09 0.61 8.15
CA ILE A 96 0.71 1.07 7.91
C ILE A 96 0.36 0.96 6.42
N MET A 97 1.22 1.49 5.55
CA MET A 97 1.01 1.54 4.10
C MET A 97 1.09 0.15 3.45
N LYS A 98 1.98 -0.71 3.93
CA LYS A 98 2.11 -2.10 3.46
C LYS A 98 0.91 -2.96 3.86
N LYS A 99 0.37 -2.77 5.07
CA LYS A 99 -0.75 -3.56 5.60
C LYS A 99 -2.13 -3.01 5.27
N GLY A 100 -2.23 -1.77 4.76
CA GLY A 100 -3.49 -1.20 4.33
C GLY A 100 -4.34 -0.60 5.45
N TYR A 101 -3.71 -0.21 6.57
CA TYR A 101 -4.42 0.27 7.76
C TYR A 101 -4.85 1.74 7.63
N ILE A 102 -5.95 1.97 6.93
CA ILE A 102 -6.42 3.33 6.58
C ILE A 102 -6.69 4.24 7.79
N ASP A 103 -7.30 3.71 8.85
CA ASP A 103 -7.61 4.51 10.05
C ASP A 103 -6.34 4.96 10.77
N LEU A 104 -5.34 4.06 10.85
CA LEU A 104 -4.02 4.40 11.36
C LEU A 104 -3.32 5.39 10.45
N LEU A 105 -3.40 5.25 9.12
CA LEU A 105 -2.80 6.21 8.21
C LEU A 105 -3.37 7.62 8.40
N ASN A 106 -4.70 7.73 8.49
CA ASN A 106 -5.39 9.00 8.69
C ASN A 106 -4.88 9.71 9.96
N TYR A 107 -4.78 8.97 11.06
CA TYR A 107 -4.27 9.50 12.32
C TYR A 107 -2.76 9.79 12.31
N TYR A 108 -1.97 8.86 11.78
CA TYR A 108 -0.51 8.86 11.90
C TYR A 108 0.18 9.79 10.92
N LEU A 109 -0.35 9.94 9.70
CA LEU A 109 0.29 10.72 8.64
C LEU A 109 0.46 12.19 9.03
N HIS A 110 -0.56 12.80 9.63
CA HIS A 110 -0.51 14.20 10.04
C HIS A 110 0.60 14.43 11.08
N GLU A 111 0.68 13.57 12.09
CA GLU A 111 1.70 13.65 13.14
C GLU A 111 3.10 13.39 12.63
N PHE A 112 3.23 12.41 11.73
CA PHE A 112 4.47 12.12 11.04
C PHE A 112 4.97 13.37 10.29
N LEU A 113 4.12 14.01 9.48
CA LEU A 113 4.50 15.20 8.71
C LEU A 113 4.85 16.40 9.59
N LEU A 114 4.14 16.61 10.71
CA LEU A 114 4.48 17.65 11.69
C LEU A 114 5.87 17.44 12.29
N ASN A 115 6.21 16.19 12.61
CA ASN A 115 7.52 15.83 13.13
C ASN A 115 8.61 15.93 12.05
N CYS A 116 8.29 15.59 10.80
CA CYS A 116 9.21 15.72 9.66
C CYS A 116 9.54 17.16 9.32
N ASN A 117 8.57 18.08 9.42
CA ASN A 117 8.77 19.51 9.14
C ASN A 117 9.83 20.17 10.03
N ARG A 118 10.20 19.54 11.15
CA ARG A 118 11.27 19.99 12.03
C ARG A 118 12.67 19.55 11.59
N LYS A 119 12.79 18.62 10.62
CA LYS A 119 14.04 17.94 10.21
C LYS A 119 14.07 17.59 8.71
N ILE A 120 13.53 18.45 7.84
CA ILE A 120 13.14 18.15 6.44
C ILE A 120 14.28 17.61 5.55
N GLU A 121 15.53 17.99 5.81
CA GLU A 121 16.62 17.73 4.85
C GLU A 121 17.21 16.30 4.93
N ASP A 122 16.98 15.55 6.02
CA ASP A 122 17.71 14.29 6.28
C ASP A 122 16.84 13.04 6.45
N ILE A 123 15.53 13.10 6.22
CA ILE A 123 14.66 11.95 6.48
C ILE A 123 14.82 10.92 5.35
N GLU A 124 15.74 9.99 5.54
CA GLU A 124 15.98 8.85 4.64
C GLU A 124 14.71 8.05 4.35
N ILE A 125 13.76 8.03 5.29
CA ILE A 125 12.43 7.42 5.11
C ILE A 125 11.66 8.09 3.95
N LEU A 126 11.78 9.40 3.76
CA LEU A 126 11.15 10.12 2.63
C LEU A 126 11.82 9.85 1.28
N LYS A 127 12.97 9.16 1.28
CA LYS A 127 13.64 8.68 0.06
C LYS A 127 13.12 7.32 -0.39
N LYS A 128 12.38 6.59 0.44
CA LYS A 128 11.71 5.33 0.06
C LYS A 128 10.37 5.66 -0.62
N PRO A 129 10.00 5.00 -1.73
CA PRO A 129 8.71 5.23 -2.39
C PRO A 129 7.57 4.53 -1.63
N LEU A 130 7.16 5.06 -0.48
CA LEU A 130 6.17 4.44 0.41
C LEU A 130 4.82 4.18 -0.27
N LEU A 131 4.36 5.11 -1.11
CA LEU A 131 3.10 4.95 -1.86
C LEU A 131 3.14 3.76 -2.81
N GLN A 132 4.29 3.49 -3.44
CA GLN A 132 4.48 2.34 -4.32
C GLN A 132 4.35 1.01 -3.56
N ILE A 133 4.64 0.97 -2.25
CA ILE A 133 4.41 -0.21 -1.41
C ILE A 133 2.92 -0.51 -1.30
N SER A 134 2.07 0.51 -1.10
CA SER A 134 0.61 0.32 -1.08
C SER A 134 0.07 -0.13 -2.43
N VAL A 135 0.65 0.34 -3.53
CA VAL A 135 0.31 -0.11 -4.88
C VAL A 135 0.63 -1.60 -5.07
N ALA A 136 1.84 -2.03 -4.69
CA ALA A 136 2.27 -3.42 -4.80
C ALA A 136 1.40 -4.39 -3.97
N ASN A 137 0.86 -3.92 -2.84
CA ASN A 137 -0.03 -4.69 -1.97
C ASN A 137 -1.53 -4.51 -2.30
N GLY A 138 -1.85 -3.66 -3.28
CA GLY A 138 -3.20 -3.49 -3.79
C GLY A 138 -4.16 -2.66 -2.93
N HIS A 139 -3.63 -1.82 -2.05
CA HIS A 139 -4.43 -0.99 -1.15
C HIS A 139 -4.91 0.29 -1.84
N VAL A 140 -5.91 0.18 -2.73
CA VAL A 140 -6.46 1.32 -3.49
C VAL A 140 -6.95 2.45 -2.56
N ASN A 141 -7.56 2.08 -1.42
CA ASN A 141 -8.02 3.03 -0.40
C ASN A 141 -6.88 3.87 0.20
N ILE A 142 -5.72 3.26 0.47
CA ILE A 142 -4.53 3.97 0.94
C ILE A 142 -4.02 4.91 -0.14
N VAL A 143 -3.90 4.43 -1.37
CA VAL A 143 -3.41 5.26 -2.48
C VAL A 143 -4.33 6.45 -2.72
N ASN A 144 -5.64 6.23 -2.66
CA ASN A 144 -6.64 7.29 -2.77
C ASN A 144 -6.53 8.33 -1.66
N TYR A 145 -6.38 7.88 -0.42
CA TYR A 145 -6.22 8.78 0.71
C TYR A 145 -4.98 9.65 0.56
N VAL A 146 -3.82 9.06 0.26
CA VAL A 146 -2.56 9.81 0.09
C VAL A 146 -2.62 10.75 -1.11
N TYR A 147 -3.12 10.28 -2.25
CA TYR A 147 -3.28 11.11 -3.45
C TYR A 147 -4.15 12.34 -3.17
N THR A 148 -5.32 12.13 -2.54
CA THR A 148 -6.23 13.22 -2.16
C THR A 148 -5.59 14.16 -1.14
N TYR A 149 -4.86 13.63 -0.16
CA TYR A 149 -4.18 14.43 0.86
C TYR A 149 -3.18 15.43 0.25
N PHE A 150 -2.49 15.04 -0.82
CA PHE A 150 -1.46 15.87 -1.46
C PHE A 150 -1.91 16.52 -2.79
N ILE A 151 -3.16 16.40 -3.22
CA ILE A 151 -3.59 16.84 -4.57
C ILE A 151 -3.39 18.35 -4.85
N HIS A 152 -3.39 19.18 -3.80
CA HIS A 152 -3.23 20.63 -3.90
C HIS A 152 -1.85 21.15 -3.51
N VAL A 153 -0.90 20.24 -3.26
CA VAL A 153 0.48 20.57 -2.88
C VAL A 153 1.45 19.70 -3.67
N CYS A 154 2.74 20.01 -3.64
CA CYS A 154 3.75 19.11 -4.21
C CYS A 154 3.99 17.95 -3.22
N PRO A 155 3.61 16.70 -3.53
CA PRO A 155 3.88 15.58 -2.65
C PRO A 155 5.39 15.34 -2.51
N PRO A 156 5.88 14.96 -1.31
CA PRO A 156 7.21 14.39 -1.17
C PRO A 156 7.36 13.13 -2.04
N PRO A 157 8.58 12.78 -2.51
CA PRO A 157 8.81 11.60 -3.35
C PRO A 157 8.21 10.29 -2.79
N ALA A 158 8.23 10.11 -1.47
CA ALA A 158 7.63 8.94 -0.82
C ALA A 158 6.11 8.80 -1.02
N PHE A 159 5.41 9.91 -1.29
CA PHE A 159 3.95 9.99 -1.42
C PHE A 159 3.49 10.40 -2.83
N ASP A 160 4.42 10.62 -3.75
CA ASP A 160 4.10 11.03 -5.11
C ASP A 160 3.71 9.81 -5.96
N VAL A 161 2.49 9.84 -6.50
CA VAL A 161 1.95 8.77 -7.34
C VAL A 161 2.66 8.70 -8.70
N HIS A 162 3.24 9.81 -9.16
CA HIS A 162 4.01 9.91 -10.41
C HIS A 162 5.50 9.64 -10.21
N TYR A 163 5.95 9.41 -8.97
CA TYR A 163 7.35 9.13 -8.68
C TYR A 163 7.85 7.91 -9.45
N VAL A 164 9.01 8.08 -10.08
CA VAL A 164 9.77 7.01 -10.75
C VAL A 164 10.97 6.68 -9.86
N ASP A 165 11.03 5.45 -9.35
CA ASP A 165 12.17 5.01 -8.55
C ASP A 165 13.42 4.94 -9.43
N PRO A 166 14.49 5.70 -9.13
CA PRO A 166 15.69 5.75 -9.97
C PRO A 166 16.46 4.43 -10.02
N LYS A 167 16.27 3.53 -9.04
CA LYS A 167 16.94 2.21 -9.03
C LYS A 167 16.24 1.21 -9.94
N THR A 168 14.91 1.23 -9.96
CA THR A 168 14.11 0.24 -10.69
C THR A 168 13.56 0.77 -12.01
N GLY A 169 13.45 2.09 -12.16
CA GLY A 169 12.73 2.76 -13.23
C GLY A 169 11.21 2.57 -13.16
N GLU A 170 10.68 2.05 -12.05
CA GLU A 170 9.25 1.75 -11.90
C GLU A 170 8.52 2.94 -11.24
N ASN A 171 7.37 3.31 -11.81
CA ASN A 171 6.37 4.15 -11.15
C ASN A 171 5.19 3.29 -10.63
N CYS A 172 4.19 3.93 -10.04
CA CYS A 172 2.98 3.24 -9.56
C CYS A 172 2.27 2.44 -10.66
N ALA A 173 2.22 2.95 -11.90
CA ALA A 173 1.57 2.26 -13.02
C ALA A 173 2.28 0.94 -13.38
N LEU A 174 3.60 0.95 -13.52
CA LEU A 174 4.37 -0.26 -13.82
C LEU A 174 4.27 -1.30 -12.69
N ILE A 175 4.28 -0.86 -11.43
CA ILE A 175 4.11 -1.74 -10.27
C ILE A 175 2.72 -2.38 -10.28
N ALA A 176 1.66 -1.61 -10.51
CA ALA A 176 0.30 -2.14 -10.60
C ALA A 176 0.16 -3.19 -11.71
N CYS A 177 0.80 -2.95 -12.87
CA CYS A 177 0.83 -3.90 -13.99
C CYS A 177 1.58 -5.19 -13.66
N LYS A 178 2.75 -5.06 -13.02
CA LYS A 178 3.58 -6.19 -12.56
C LYS A 178 2.86 -7.06 -11.53
N HIS A 179 1.91 -6.53 -10.77
CA HIS A 179 1.09 -7.31 -9.84
C HIS A 179 -0.27 -7.73 -10.42
N CYS A 180 -0.56 -7.43 -11.69
CA CYS A 180 -1.86 -7.68 -12.33
C CYS A 180 -3.05 -7.14 -11.51
N ASN A 181 -2.87 -6.00 -10.86
CA ASN A 181 -3.90 -5.41 -10.00
C ASN A 181 -4.82 -4.51 -10.83
N PHE A 182 -5.85 -5.11 -11.42
CA PHE A 182 -6.77 -4.39 -12.31
C PHE A 182 -7.51 -3.23 -11.62
N PRO A 183 -8.09 -3.37 -10.41
CA PRO A 183 -8.68 -2.24 -9.70
C PRO A 183 -7.71 -1.07 -9.49
N MET A 184 -6.45 -1.36 -9.13
CA MET A 184 -5.42 -0.33 -8.96
C MET A 184 -5.06 0.35 -10.28
N VAL A 185 -4.87 -0.41 -11.36
CA VAL A 185 -4.58 0.17 -12.70
C VAL A 185 -5.71 1.10 -13.15
N ARG A 186 -6.97 0.70 -12.95
CA ARG A 186 -8.12 1.57 -13.26
C ARG A 186 -8.08 2.84 -12.45
N TYR A 187 -7.89 2.73 -11.13
CA TYR A 187 -7.79 3.90 -10.25
C TYR A 187 -6.64 4.84 -10.67
N LEU A 188 -5.45 4.31 -10.93
CA LEU A 188 -4.28 5.12 -11.34
C LEU A 188 -4.48 5.81 -12.70
N ASN A 189 -5.15 5.16 -13.65
CA ASN A 189 -5.43 5.75 -14.97
C ASN A 189 -6.58 6.76 -14.91
N GLU A 190 -7.74 6.34 -14.39
CA GLU A 190 -8.99 7.09 -14.43
C GLU A 190 -9.00 8.25 -13.43
N THR A 191 -8.34 8.11 -12.27
CA THR A 191 -8.35 9.11 -11.19
C THR A 191 -7.04 9.88 -11.09
N CYS A 192 -5.90 9.19 -11.10
CA CYS A 192 -4.62 9.83 -10.84
C CYS A 192 -3.91 10.34 -12.11
N GLY A 193 -4.31 9.89 -13.31
CA GLY A 193 -3.65 10.26 -14.56
C GLY A 193 -2.18 9.83 -14.64
N VAL A 194 -1.83 8.67 -14.06
CA VAL A 194 -0.43 8.18 -14.05
C VAL A 194 0.01 7.77 -15.46
N ASP A 195 1.25 8.06 -15.81
CA ASP A 195 1.84 7.68 -17.09
C ASP A 195 2.18 6.18 -17.16
N PHE A 196 1.57 5.46 -18.11
CA PHE A 196 1.84 4.05 -18.41
C PHE A 196 2.84 3.85 -19.56
N SER A 197 3.29 4.92 -20.22
CA SER A 197 4.21 4.87 -21.36
C SER A 197 5.69 4.72 -20.95
N ILE A 198 6.01 4.94 -19.67
CA ILE A 198 7.36 4.78 -19.17
C ILE A 198 7.85 3.32 -19.26
N LYS A 199 9.18 3.15 -19.27
CA LYS A 199 9.85 1.85 -19.25
C LYS A 199 10.73 1.75 -18.02
N ASN A 200 10.76 0.57 -17.41
CA ASN A 200 11.62 0.33 -16.25
C ASN A 200 13.11 0.25 -16.64
N ALA A 201 14.00 0.11 -15.66
CA ALA A 201 15.45 0.01 -15.89
C ALA A 201 15.88 -1.22 -16.73
N LYS A 202 14.97 -2.19 -16.94
CA LYS A 202 15.16 -3.35 -17.83
C LYS A 202 14.52 -3.13 -19.21
N ASN A 203 14.15 -1.89 -19.54
CA ASN A 203 13.46 -1.50 -20.76
C ASN A 203 12.12 -2.22 -20.99
N GLN A 204 11.42 -2.59 -19.91
CA GLN A 204 10.13 -3.28 -19.97
C GLN A 204 8.98 -2.28 -19.88
N SER A 205 8.01 -2.40 -20.79
CA SER A 205 6.77 -1.62 -20.78
C SER A 205 5.74 -2.16 -19.78
N ALA A 206 4.71 -1.35 -19.50
CA ALA A 206 3.54 -1.77 -18.72
C ALA A 206 2.91 -3.06 -19.28
N LEU A 207 2.80 -3.15 -20.62
CA LEU A 207 2.23 -4.30 -21.31
C LEU A 207 3.06 -5.57 -21.13
N GLN A 208 4.39 -5.49 -21.27
CA GLN A 208 5.27 -6.64 -21.03
C GLN A 208 5.18 -7.14 -19.58
N LEU A 209 5.16 -6.22 -18.61
CA LEU A 209 5.02 -6.57 -17.19
C LEU A 209 3.67 -7.24 -16.92
N ALA A 210 2.58 -6.67 -17.44
CA ALA A 210 1.25 -7.21 -17.32
C ALA A 210 1.13 -8.62 -17.90
N VAL A 211 1.60 -8.84 -19.13
CA VAL A 211 1.54 -10.17 -19.78
C VAL A 211 2.36 -11.20 -19.02
N LYS A 212 3.56 -10.85 -18.54
CA LYS A 212 4.40 -11.76 -17.73
C LYS A 212 3.70 -12.20 -16.44
N SER A 213 2.95 -11.31 -15.81
CA SER A 213 2.25 -11.58 -14.56
C SER A 213 0.88 -12.23 -14.73
N ALA A 214 0.19 -11.94 -15.83
CA ALA A 214 -1.17 -12.40 -16.10
C ALA A 214 -1.27 -13.88 -16.49
N ARG A 215 -0.15 -14.55 -16.81
CA ARG A 215 -0.06 -15.99 -17.14
C ARG A 215 -0.66 -16.95 -16.10
N LYS A 216 -1.06 -16.47 -14.93
CA LYS A 216 -1.50 -17.29 -13.80
C LYS A 216 -2.95 -17.04 -13.35
N GLY A 217 -3.74 -16.24 -14.06
CA GLY A 217 -5.07 -15.83 -13.58
C GLY A 217 -6.18 -15.71 -14.62
N LEU A 218 -7.43 -15.84 -14.16
CA LEU A 218 -8.63 -15.51 -14.94
C LEU A 218 -8.71 -13.99 -15.15
N GLY A 219 -9.18 -13.53 -16.32
CA GLY A 219 -9.35 -12.11 -16.63
C GLY A 219 -8.11 -11.38 -17.17
N ALA A 220 -7.03 -12.12 -17.48
CA ALA A 220 -5.82 -11.59 -18.11
C ALA A 220 -6.13 -10.77 -19.38
N SER A 221 -6.99 -11.28 -20.25
CA SER A 221 -7.27 -10.65 -21.55
C SER A 221 -7.97 -9.31 -21.41
N ASP A 222 -8.98 -9.22 -20.54
CA ASP A 222 -9.68 -7.96 -20.28
C ASP A 222 -8.72 -6.90 -19.69
N PHE A 223 -7.82 -7.33 -18.81
CA PHE A 223 -6.81 -6.46 -18.23
C PHE A 223 -5.83 -5.92 -19.29
N ILE A 224 -5.33 -6.79 -20.18
CA ILE A 224 -4.44 -6.38 -21.26
C ILE A 224 -5.14 -5.47 -22.27
N MET A 225 -6.37 -5.81 -22.69
CA MET A 225 -7.16 -4.96 -23.57
C MET A 225 -7.40 -3.59 -22.94
N TYR A 226 -7.69 -3.52 -21.64
CA TYR A 226 -7.82 -2.25 -20.94
C TYR A 226 -6.55 -1.41 -20.99
N LEU A 227 -5.37 -2.00 -20.79
CA LEU A 227 -4.10 -1.25 -20.89
C LEU A 227 -3.91 -0.63 -22.28
N ILE A 228 -4.28 -1.35 -23.32
CA ILE A 228 -4.12 -0.90 -24.71
C ILE A 228 -5.16 0.18 -25.04
N GLU A 229 -6.43 -0.06 -24.72
CA GLU A 229 -7.54 0.79 -25.15
C GLU A 229 -7.80 1.99 -24.26
N LYS A 230 -7.50 1.89 -22.96
CA LYS A 230 -7.84 2.91 -21.95
C LYS A 230 -6.61 3.58 -21.35
N CYS A 231 -5.51 2.86 -21.18
CA CYS A 231 -4.24 3.46 -20.75
C CYS A 231 -3.34 3.88 -21.93
N ASN A 232 -3.76 3.62 -23.17
CA ASN A 232 -3.00 3.93 -24.40
C ASN A 232 -1.56 3.40 -24.38
N VAL A 233 -1.36 2.19 -23.81
CA VAL A 233 -0.03 1.59 -23.75
C VAL A 233 0.42 1.17 -25.15
N ASP A 234 1.66 1.55 -25.49
CA ASP A 234 2.28 1.19 -26.76
C ASP A 234 2.41 -0.33 -26.94
N ILE A 235 1.82 -0.83 -28.02
CA ILE A 235 1.84 -2.24 -28.42
C ILE A 235 3.01 -2.58 -29.35
N THR A 236 3.76 -1.59 -29.85
CA THR A 236 4.83 -1.79 -30.84
C THR A 236 6.16 -2.19 -30.22
N HIS A 237 6.40 -1.81 -28.96
CA HIS A 237 7.64 -2.13 -28.27
C HIS A 237 7.72 -3.63 -27.92
N GLU A 238 8.70 -4.34 -28.49
CA GLU A 238 8.96 -5.77 -28.23
C GLU A 238 7.69 -6.64 -28.39
N TYR A 239 6.86 -6.29 -29.38
CA TYR A 239 5.58 -6.94 -29.63
C TYR A 239 5.72 -8.44 -29.92
N GLU A 240 6.84 -8.86 -30.51
CA GLU A 240 7.17 -10.26 -30.79
C GLU A 240 7.31 -11.06 -29.48
N GLU A 241 8.02 -10.51 -28.49
CA GLU A 241 8.13 -11.11 -27.15
C GLU A 241 6.74 -11.17 -26.51
N ILE A 242 5.97 -10.07 -26.52
CA ILE A 242 4.62 -10.02 -25.93
C ILE A 242 3.72 -11.11 -26.50
N VAL A 243 3.67 -11.21 -27.82
CA VAL A 243 2.83 -12.14 -28.55
C VAL A 243 3.25 -13.59 -28.30
N GLU A 244 4.55 -13.87 -28.23
CA GLU A 244 5.07 -15.19 -27.86
C GLU A 244 4.72 -15.56 -26.41
N MET A 245 4.56 -14.56 -25.55
CA MET A 245 4.31 -14.77 -24.14
C MET A 245 2.85 -15.09 -23.79
N ILE A 246 1.91 -14.80 -24.67
CA ILE A 246 0.47 -14.95 -24.44
C ILE A 246 -0.01 -16.35 -24.79
N GLU A 247 -0.88 -16.91 -23.95
CA GLU A 247 -1.48 -18.23 -24.16
C GLU A 247 -2.94 -18.14 -24.65
N ASP A 248 -3.64 -17.03 -24.38
CA ASP A 248 -5.02 -16.83 -24.82
C ASP A 248 -5.07 -16.48 -26.32
N GLN A 249 -5.63 -17.41 -27.10
CA GLN A 249 -5.82 -17.26 -28.54
C GLN A 249 -6.63 -16.03 -28.91
N LYS A 250 -7.63 -15.63 -28.11
CA LYS A 250 -8.43 -14.42 -28.35
C LYS A 250 -7.58 -13.17 -28.23
N LEU A 251 -6.74 -13.10 -27.20
CA LEU A 251 -5.84 -11.96 -27.00
C LEU A 251 -4.75 -11.91 -28.07
N ILE A 252 -4.24 -13.06 -28.52
CA ILE A 252 -3.31 -13.13 -29.66
C ILE A 252 -3.97 -12.56 -30.92
N GLU A 253 -5.19 -12.97 -31.23
CA GLU A 253 -5.92 -12.50 -32.40
C GLU A 253 -6.21 -11.00 -32.31
N TYR A 254 -6.60 -10.52 -31.12
CA TYR A 254 -6.77 -9.10 -30.85
C TYR A 254 -5.50 -8.30 -31.14
N LEU A 255 -4.35 -8.72 -30.57
CA LEU A 255 -3.08 -8.03 -30.78
C LEU A 255 -2.63 -8.04 -32.24
N LYS A 256 -2.81 -9.15 -32.95
CA LYS A 256 -2.52 -9.23 -34.39
C LYS A 256 -3.32 -8.21 -35.17
N ASN A 257 -4.62 -8.09 -34.89
CA ASN A 257 -5.48 -7.14 -35.57
C ASN A 257 -5.10 -5.69 -35.22
N ALA A 258 -4.77 -5.40 -33.96
CA ALA A 258 -4.30 -4.10 -33.54
C ALA A 258 -2.96 -3.71 -34.21
N LEU A 259 -2.00 -4.63 -34.25
CA LEU A 259 -0.69 -4.44 -34.91
C LEU A 259 -0.82 -4.29 -36.43
N SER A 260 -1.69 -5.08 -37.07
CA SER A 260 -1.99 -4.96 -38.49
C SER A 260 -2.60 -3.60 -38.83
N GLY A 261 -3.49 -3.09 -37.97
CA GLY A 261 -4.11 -1.77 -38.10
C GLY A 261 -3.12 -0.60 -38.11
N ILE A 262 -1.92 -0.78 -37.52
CA ILE A 262 -0.83 0.20 -37.53
C ILE A 262 0.28 -0.13 -38.55
N GLY A 263 0.05 -1.10 -39.44
CA GLY A 263 0.96 -1.45 -40.54
C GLY A 263 1.96 -2.58 -40.23
N ILE A 264 1.84 -3.28 -39.11
CA ILE A 264 2.69 -4.41 -38.74
C ILE A 264 1.97 -5.72 -39.13
N SER A 265 2.19 -6.18 -40.37
CA SER A 265 1.46 -7.32 -40.96
C SER A 265 2.22 -8.66 -40.95
N SER A 266 3.54 -8.66 -40.71
CA SER A 266 4.39 -9.86 -40.79
C SER A 266 4.78 -10.39 -39.40
N ILE A 267 3.79 -10.85 -38.62
CA ILE A 267 4.08 -11.53 -37.36
C ILE A 267 4.29 -13.02 -37.64
N THR A 268 5.54 -13.41 -37.90
CA THR A 268 5.91 -14.84 -38.05
C THR A 268 6.06 -15.50 -36.68
N PHE A 269 5.14 -16.39 -36.34
CA PHE A 269 5.22 -17.19 -35.11
C PHE A 269 6.15 -18.39 -35.32
N SER A 270 7.26 -18.42 -34.62
CA SER A 270 8.19 -19.57 -34.62
C SER A 270 7.74 -20.72 -33.71
N LYS A 271 6.70 -20.53 -32.87
CA LYS A 271 6.20 -21.54 -31.93
C LYS A 271 4.76 -21.97 -32.21
N THR A 272 4.58 -22.88 -33.16
CA THR A 272 3.57 -23.94 -32.98
C THR A 272 4.06 -24.88 -31.87
N ARG A 273 3.79 -24.57 -30.60
CA ARG A 273 3.66 -25.64 -29.61
C ARG A 273 2.36 -26.34 -29.93
N THR A 274 2.47 -27.41 -30.69
CA THR A 274 1.45 -28.46 -30.82
C THR A 274 1.07 -28.93 -29.42
N TYR A 275 0.04 -28.32 -28.81
CA TYR A 275 -0.73 -28.98 -27.78
C TYR A 275 -1.54 -30.08 -28.47
N SER A 276 -0.88 -31.21 -28.71
CA SER A 276 -1.56 -32.46 -28.99
C SER A 276 -2.55 -32.74 -27.87
N SER A 277 -3.78 -32.99 -28.27
CA SER A 277 -4.95 -33.35 -27.48
C SER A 277 -4.79 -34.70 -26.75
N SER A 278 -3.74 -34.88 -25.95
CA SER A 278 -3.51 -36.07 -25.15
C SER A 278 -3.54 -35.78 -23.65
N ILE A 279 -4.63 -35.18 -23.17
CA ILE A 279 -5.11 -35.42 -21.80
C ILE A 279 -6.60 -35.75 -21.90
N LEU A 280 -6.86 -36.93 -22.47
CA LEU A 280 -8.06 -37.70 -22.21
C LEU A 280 -7.82 -38.49 -20.91
N ILE A 281 -8.68 -38.22 -19.92
CA ILE A 281 -9.13 -39.13 -18.87
C ILE A 281 -8.04 -39.67 -17.93
N LYS A 282 -7.92 -39.03 -16.76
CA LYS A 282 -7.99 -39.79 -15.49
C LYS A 282 -8.82 -39.01 -14.47
N ASP A 283 -10.01 -39.53 -14.23
CA ASP A 283 -10.81 -39.28 -13.05
C ASP A 283 -9.94 -39.33 -11.78
N LYS A 284 -10.08 -38.31 -10.93
CA LYS A 284 -10.07 -38.52 -9.49
C LYS A 284 -10.88 -37.44 -8.80
N LYS A 285 -12.05 -37.87 -8.32
CA LYS A 285 -12.83 -37.31 -7.20
C LYS A 285 -11.91 -36.66 -6.16
N ILE A 286 -12.27 -35.46 -5.69
CA ILE A 286 -12.20 -35.05 -4.28
C ILE A 286 -13.22 -33.90 -4.05
N GLU A 287 -14.18 -34.26 -3.20
CA GLU A 287 -15.00 -33.54 -2.22
C GLU A 287 -15.30 -32.03 -2.35
N GLU A 288 -16.61 -31.77 -2.36
CA GLU A 288 -17.26 -30.52 -1.97
C GLU A 288 -16.76 -30.04 -0.60
N SER A 289 -16.23 -28.82 -0.56
CA SER A 289 -16.26 -28.00 0.64
C SER A 289 -16.80 -26.63 0.30
N GLN A 290 -17.87 -26.27 0.99
CA GLN A 290 -18.60 -25.02 0.87
C GLN A 290 -17.67 -23.84 1.21
N ILE A 291 -17.44 -22.96 0.24
CA ILE A 291 -16.93 -21.61 0.52
C ILE A 291 -18.11 -20.66 0.47
N THR A 292 -18.52 -20.22 1.65
CA THR A 292 -19.53 -19.20 1.87
C THR A 292 -19.04 -17.88 1.24
N ILE A 293 -19.67 -17.45 0.15
CA ILE A 293 -19.47 -16.13 -0.43
C ILE A 293 -20.14 -15.12 0.51
N GLY A 294 -19.31 -14.47 1.34
CA GLY A 294 -19.71 -13.32 2.15
C GLY A 294 -20.01 -12.12 1.26
N ALA A 295 -21.16 -11.50 1.50
CA ALA A 295 -21.78 -10.44 0.71
C ALA A 295 -20.83 -9.28 0.33
N MET A 296 -20.88 -8.88 -0.94
CA MET A 296 -20.41 -7.57 -1.40
C MET A 296 -21.40 -6.52 -0.91
N SER A 297 -21.01 -5.75 0.11
CA SER A 297 -21.70 -4.51 0.45
C SER A 297 -21.31 -3.42 -0.55
N SER A 298 -22.32 -2.89 -1.22
CA SER A 298 -22.31 -1.71 -2.06
C SER A 298 -21.69 -0.51 -1.34
N ILE A 299 -20.64 0.08 -1.92
CA ILE A 299 -20.09 1.37 -1.49
C ILE A 299 -20.88 2.47 -2.19
N SER A 300 -21.66 3.22 -1.42
CA SER A 300 -22.18 4.51 -1.83
C SER A 300 -21.05 5.54 -1.81
N PHE A 301 -20.82 6.20 -2.95
CA PHE A 301 -19.92 7.34 -3.06
C PHE A 301 -20.38 8.48 -2.15
N ILE A 302 -19.49 8.96 -1.28
CA ILE A 302 -19.68 10.19 -0.50
C ILE A 302 -19.02 11.32 -1.29
N ASP A 303 -19.79 12.38 -1.54
CA ASP A 303 -19.41 13.62 -2.22
C ASP A 303 -18.25 14.34 -1.47
N PRO A 304 -17.15 14.72 -2.15
CA PRO A 304 -15.99 15.33 -1.49
C PRO A 304 -16.15 16.81 -1.11
N THR A 305 -17.30 17.43 -1.31
CA THR A 305 -17.45 18.89 -1.18
C THR A 305 -17.55 19.46 0.25
N ASN A 306 -17.36 18.68 1.32
CA ASN A 306 -17.69 19.12 2.69
C ASN A 306 -16.52 19.30 3.69
N TYR A 307 -15.29 19.52 3.23
CA TYR A 307 -14.18 19.87 4.14
C TYR A 307 -13.42 21.12 3.67
N LEU A 308 -14.08 22.28 3.77
CA LEU A 308 -13.42 23.59 3.74
C LEU A 308 -14.04 24.52 4.78
N THR A 309 -13.64 24.35 6.04
CA THR A 309 -13.55 25.46 6.99
C THR A 309 -12.60 25.04 8.11
N PHE A 310 -11.31 25.38 8.01
CA PHE A 310 -10.45 25.72 9.16
C PHE A 310 -9.07 26.16 8.68
N SER A 311 -8.94 27.45 8.36
CA SER A 311 -7.71 28.22 8.53
C SER A 311 -8.00 29.71 8.35
N LEU A 312 -7.28 30.54 9.10
CA LEU A 312 -7.28 32.02 9.16
C LEU A 312 -8.08 32.66 10.30
N LEU A 313 -7.53 32.58 11.52
CA LEU A 313 -7.53 33.71 12.46
C LEU A 313 -6.26 33.63 13.34
N GLN A 314 -5.14 34.10 12.80
CA GLN A 314 -4.08 34.77 13.58
C GLN A 314 -3.40 35.77 12.66
N GLU A 315 -3.79 37.03 12.80
CA GLU A 315 -2.95 38.23 12.79
C GLU A 315 -3.89 39.45 12.81
N GLU A 316 -4.08 40.05 13.99
CA GLU A 316 -4.09 41.51 14.21
C GLU A 316 -4.34 41.82 15.70
N ASN A 317 -3.42 42.63 16.26
CA ASN A 317 -3.25 43.16 17.63
C ASN A 317 -2.48 42.31 18.65
#